data_AF-A0A7X0R6I8-F1
#
_entry.id   AF-A0A7X0R6I8-F1
#
_cell.length_a   1.000
_cell.length_b   1.000
_cell.length_c   1.000
_cell.angle_alpha   90.00
_cell.angle_beta   90.00
_cell.angle_gamma   90.00
#
_symmetry.space_group_name_H-M   'P 1'
#
loop_
_entity.id
_entity.type
_entity.pdbx_description
1 polymer ?
#
loop_
_entity_poly.entity_id
_entity_poly.type
_entity_poly.pdbx_seq_one_letter_code
_entity_poly.pdbx_strand_id
1 'polypeptide(L)'
;MNRLIILLLLLSCSCTKDENIKKVKAPTAETGLGNIYSDRFAGHLAVKDSVDSQEIQSVYSSISKGIRPDMPKDSLKKVLETIHYWDQVYRDSLMEGNAWVSDKIKFKKYSKEMSRWDKMNQRVVVHLLNKFGGWPDTKNMGNKASMAIWLVIHHNFDNRDFSSQILPYLDKAYHSDSVINKNMYVDLYDRVNYKLNGYSKYGTYGFHKDHFPDSVRNRVNLERTAIGLEKL
;
A
#
# COMPACT_ATOMS: atom_id res chain seq x y z
N MET A 1 -24.06 -30.63 -14.33
CA MET A 1 -23.64 -30.73 -12.92
C MET A 1 -22.41 -29.84 -12.70
N ASN A 2 -22.55 -28.91 -11.76
CA ASN A 2 -21.54 -28.08 -11.08
C ASN A 2 -20.63 -27.17 -11.91
N ARG A 3 -21.12 -25.97 -12.19
CA ARG A 3 -20.32 -24.72 -12.24
C ARG A 3 -20.79 -23.84 -11.08
N LEU A 4 -20.07 -23.88 -9.96
CA LEU A 4 -20.25 -22.94 -8.85
C LEU A 4 -18.94 -22.92 -8.05
N ILE A 5 -18.62 -21.77 -7.44
CA ILE A 5 -17.48 -21.48 -6.55
C ILE A 5 -16.25 -20.89 -7.25
N ILE A 6 -16.34 -19.63 -7.69
CA ILE A 6 -15.31 -18.59 -7.43
C ILE A 6 -16.05 -17.29 -7.17
N LEU A 7 -16.44 -17.08 -5.92
CA LEU A 7 -16.99 -15.80 -5.43
C LEU A 7 -16.88 -15.83 -3.90
N LEU A 8 -15.70 -15.47 -3.37
CA LEU A 8 -15.48 -15.18 -1.94
C LEU A 8 -14.05 -14.67 -1.75
N LEU A 9 -13.86 -13.34 -1.88
CA LEU A 9 -12.84 -12.54 -1.17
C LEU A 9 -12.96 -11.04 -1.46
N LEU A 10 -14.17 -10.54 -1.70
CA LEU A 10 -14.49 -9.11 -1.71
C LEU A 10 -15.83 -8.97 -1.01
N LEU A 11 -15.82 -8.68 0.29
CA LEU A 11 -16.86 -7.99 1.07
C LEU A 11 -16.67 -8.29 2.57
N SER A 12 -15.91 -7.42 3.24
CA SER A 12 -16.14 -7.15 4.66
C SER A 12 -15.89 -5.67 4.95
N CYS A 13 -16.66 -4.80 4.29
CA CYS A 13 -17.02 -3.50 4.86
C CYS A 13 -18.36 -3.69 5.58
N SER A 14 -18.30 -4.06 6.86
CA SER A 14 -19.45 -3.86 7.75
C SER A 14 -19.52 -2.38 8.11
N CYS A 15 -20.44 -1.66 7.48
CA CYS A 15 -20.90 -0.36 7.94
C CYS A 15 -21.94 -0.59 9.04
N THR A 16 -21.54 -0.48 10.31
CA THR A 16 -22.49 -0.16 11.39
C THR A 16 -22.56 1.35 11.50
N LYS A 17 -23.73 1.92 11.18
CA LYS A 17 -24.05 3.33 11.46
C LYS A 17 -24.24 3.48 12.97
N ASP A 18 -23.29 4.12 13.63
CA ASP A 18 -23.49 4.66 14.98
C ASP A 18 -23.74 6.16 14.85
N GLU A 19 -25.03 6.53 14.85
CA GLU A 19 -25.46 7.90 15.10
C GLU A 19 -25.48 8.11 16.61
N ASN A 20 -24.42 8.70 17.18
CA ASN A 20 -24.46 9.58 18.35
C ASN A 20 -23.03 9.96 18.80
N ILE A 21 -22.46 11.02 18.22
CA ILE A 21 -21.29 11.68 18.80
C ILE A 21 -21.72 13.04 19.35
N LYS A 22 -21.91 13.07 20.67
CA LYS A 22 -21.95 14.31 21.47
C LYS A 22 -20.65 15.08 21.25
N LYS A 23 -20.75 16.40 21.03
CA LYS A 23 -19.61 17.31 20.91
C LYS A 23 -18.74 17.24 22.16
N VAL A 24 -17.58 16.57 22.05
CA VAL A 24 -16.54 16.60 23.08
C VAL A 24 -15.61 17.78 22.79
N LYS A 25 -15.43 18.63 23.80
CA LYS A 25 -14.55 19.81 23.77
C LYS A 25 -13.09 19.33 23.75
N ALA A 26 -12.29 19.83 22.82
CA ALA A 26 -10.89 19.45 22.67
C ALA A 26 -10.04 19.86 23.89
N PRO A 27 -9.11 18.99 24.37
CA PRO A 27 -8.17 19.35 25.42
C PRO A 27 -7.01 20.18 24.85
N THR A 28 -6.53 21.10 25.69
CA THR A 28 -5.45 22.05 25.40
C THR A 28 -4.09 21.38 25.25
N ALA A 29 -3.29 21.97 24.37
CA ALA A 29 -2.02 21.49 23.84
C ALA A 29 -0.89 21.36 24.88
N GLU A 30 -0.04 20.34 24.70
CA GLU A 30 1.39 20.41 25.02
C GLU A 30 2.20 19.39 24.17
N THR A 31 3.35 19.84 23.67
CA THR A 31 4.39 19.13 22.86
C THR A 31 4.25 19.13 21.31
N GLY A 32 4.69 20.23 20.69
CA GLY A 32 5.72 20.35 19.64
C GLY A 32 5.65 19.64 18.27
N LEU A 33 4.96 18.50 18.12
CA LEU A 33 4.81 17.77 16.85
C LEU A 33 3.35 17.43 16.52
N GLY A 34 2.45 17.52 17.50
CA GLY A 34 1.02 17.20 17.34
C GLY A 34 0.26 18.17 16.41
N ASN A 35 0.57 19.47 16.47
CA ASN A 35 -0.23 20.51 15.80
C ASN A 35 0.02 20.66 14.29
N ILE A 36 1.13 20.15 13.74
CA ILE A 36 1.38 20.23 12.29
C ILE A 36 0.50 19.21 11.54
N TYR A 37 0.10 18.12 12.21
CA TYR A 37 -0.58 16.99 11.59
C TYR A 37 -2.09 16.92 11.84
N SER A 38 -2.65 17.52 12.89
CA SER A 38 -4.11 17.46 13.15
C SER A 38 -4.90 18.50 12.35
N ASP A 39 -4.44 19.75 12.33
CA ASP A 39 -5.31 20.87 11.93
C ASP A 39 -5.33 21.10 10.42
N ARG A 40 -4.31 20.63 9.70
CA ARG A 40 -4.25 20.70 8.23
C ARG A 40 -4.87 19.51 7.51
N PHE A 41 -5.06 18.37 8.19
CA PHE A 41 -5.49 17.12 7.56
C PHE A 41 -6.99 16.85 7.72
N ALA A 42 -7.63 17.32 8.80
CA ALA A 42 -9.06 17.11 9.01
C ALA A 42 -9.96 18.00 8.12
N GLY A 43 -9.45 19.12 7.60
CA GLY A 43 -10.22 20.14 6.88
C GLY A 43 -10.39 19.94 5.37
N HIS A 44 -9.71 18.96 4.76
CA HIS A 44 -9.59 18.84 3.28
C HIS A 44 -10.25 17.60 2.67
N LEU A 45 -11.23 17.00 3.36
CA LEU A 45 -11.86 15.74 2.93
C LEU A 45 -12.86 15.88 1.76
N ALA A 46 -12.98 17.04 1.15
CA ALA A 46 -13.58 17.16 -0.18
C ALA A 46 -12.46 16.96 -1.22
N VAL A 47 -12.56 15.92 -2.04
CA VAL A 47 -11.66 15.71 -3.19
C VAL A 47 -11.70 16.98 -4.05
N LYS A 48 -10.66 17.81 -3.94
CA LYS A 48 -10.54 19.03 -4.74
C LYS A 48 -10.58 18.67 -6.22
N ASP A 49 -11.11 19.57 -7.03
CA ASP A 49 -11.19 19.39 -8.48
C ASP A 49 -9.83 19.26 -9.17
N SER A 50 -8.76 19.71 -8.54
CA SER A 50 -7.40 19.35 -8.93
C SER A 50 -6.45 19.64 -7.77
N VAL A 51 -5.44 18.81 -7.60
CA VAL A 51 -4.34 19.12 -6.70
C VAL A 51 -3.20 19.73 -7.51
N ASP A 52 -2.67 20.85 -7.02
CA ASP A 52 -1.49 21.47 -7.62
C ASP A 52 -0.21 20.71 -7.23
N SER A 53 0.78 20.71 -8.13
CA SER A 53 2.08 20.05 -7.91
C SER A 53 2.81 20.61 -6.68
N GLN A 54 2.59 21.89 -6.34
CA GLN A 54 3.13 22.51 -5.14
C GLN A 54 2.54 21.89 -3.86
N GLU A 55 1.25 21.52 -3.86
CA GLU A 55 0.59 20.88 -2.72
C GLU A 55 1.18 19.49 -2.46
N ILE A 56 1.34 18.68 -3.51
CA ILE A 56 1.99 17.35 -3.41
C ILE A 56 3.43 17.49 -2.92
N GLN A 57 4.20 18.43 -3.46
CA GLN A 57 5.58 18.66 -3.03
C GLN A 57 5.66 19.13 -1.58
N SER A 58 4.70 19.94 -1.12
CA SER A 58 4.58 20.39 0.27
C SER A 58 4.28 19.22 1.22
N VAL A 59 3.34 18.34 0.85
CA VAL A 59 3.04 17.11 1.61
C VAL A 59 4.26 16.20 1.70
N TYR A 60 4.89 15.92 0.56
CA TYR A 60 6.13 15.15 0.51
C TYR A 60 7.20 15.71 1.44
N SER A 61 7.45 17.02 1.38
CA SER A 61 8.50 17.69 2.15
C SER A 61 8.20 17.62 3.66
N SER A 62 6.93 17.78 4.03
CA SER A 62 6.47 17.69 5.41
C SER A 62 6.68 16.28 5.99
N ILE A 63 6.27 15.25 5.24
CA ILE A 63 6.45 13.85 5.65
C ILE A 63 7.94 13.50 5.71
N SER A 64 8.69 13.78 4.65
CA SER A 64 10.09 13.36 4.51
C SER A 64 11.01 13.99 5.55
N LYS A 65 10.73 15.23 5.97
CA LYS A 65 11.45 15.93 7.05
C LYS A 65 11.13 15.34 8.43
N GLY A 66 9.94 14.78 8.60
CA GLY A 66 9.47 14.18 9.86
C GLY A 66 9.93 12.74 10.08
N ILE A 67 10.24 12.00 9.02
CA ILE A 67 10.69 10.60 9.10
C ILE A 67 12.07 10.53 9.75
N ARG A 68 12.12 9.86 10.90
CA ARG A 68 13.35 9.53 11.62
C ARG A 68 13.26 8.11 12.17
N PRO A 69 14.38 7.37 12.30
CA PRO A 69 14.37 5.99 12.78
C PRO A 69 13.86 5.86 14.22
N ASP A 70 14.00 6.92 15.02
CA ASP A 70 13.64 7.02 16.44
C ASP A 70 12.27 7.68 16.68
N MET A 71 11.47 7.91 15.62
CA MET A 71 10.19 8.59 15.78
C MET A 71 9.20 7.75 16.61
N PRO A 72 8.35 8.38 17.46
CA PRO A 72 7.35 7.65 18.23
C PRO A 72 6.41 6.82 17.34
N LYS A 73 5.96 5.65 17.83
CA LYS A 73 5.04 4.76 17.08
C LYS A 73 3.79 5.49 16.59
N ASP A 74 3.21 6.38 17.37
CA ASP A 74 2.05 7.18 16.97
C ASP A 74 2.35 8.16 15.84
N SER A 75 3.58 8.69 15.79
CA SER A 75 4.01 9.57 14.69
C SER A 75 4.21 8.75 13.40
N LEU A 76 4.80 7.55 13.50
CA LEU A 76 4.94 6.64 12.37
C LEU A 76 3.58 6.19 11.84
N LYS A 77 2.65 5.83 12.74
CA LYS A 77 1.27 5.50 12.40
C LYS A 77 0.61 6.61 11.57
N LYS A 78 0.71 7.87 12.00
CA LYS A 78 0.14 9.02 11.25
C LYS A 78 0.75 9.19 9.87
N VAL A 79 2.07 8.99 9.72
CA VAL A 79 2.74 9.00 8.42
C VAL A 79 2.19 7.90 7.52
N LEU A 80 2.09 6.66 8.02
CA LEU A 80 1.58 5.52 7.25
C LEU A 80 0.10 5.69 6.88
N GLU A 81 -0.74 6.19 7.79
CA GLU A 81 -2.14 6.51 7.49
C GLU A 81 -2.27 7.61 6.41
N THR A 82 -1.35 8.57 6.39
CA THR A 82 -1.29 9.61 5.36
C THR A 82 -0.91 9.03 4.00
N ILE A 83 0.09 8.14 3.95
CA ILE A 83 0.47 7.40 2.74
C ILE A 83 -0.73 6.61 2.22
N HIS A 84 -1.37 5.83 3.09
CA HIS A 84 -2.55 5.04 2.76
C HIS A 84 -3.69 5.91 2.22
N TYR A 85 -3.98 7.04 2.86
CA TYR A 85 -5.04 7.95 2.41
C TYR A 85 -4.79 8.40 0.97
N TRP A 86 -3.58 8.88 0.67
CA TRP A 86 -3.26 9.36 -0.68
C TRP A 86 -3.14 8.25 -1.71
N ASP A 87 -2.79 7.03 -1.30
CA ASP A 87 -2.81 5.84 -2.17
C ASP A 87 -4.24 5.45 -2.57
N GLN A 88 -5.20 5.54 -1.64
CA GLN A 88 -6.55 5.02 -1.83
C GLN A 88 -7.55 6.06 -2.34
N VAL A 89 -7.46 7.34 -1.96
CA VAL A 89 -8.55 8.32 -2.17
C VAL A 89 -9.04 8.42 -3.62
N TYR A 90 -8.14 8.44 -4.60
CA TYR A 90 -8.53 8.51 -6.02
C TYR A 90 -8.95 7.15 -6.59
N ARG A 91 -8.42 6.05 -6.04
CA ARG A 91 -8.85 4.69 -6.38
C ARG A 91 -10.28 4.47 -5.94
N ASP A 92 -10.59 4.79 -4.68
CA ASP A 92 -11.94 4.72 -4.11
C ASP A 92 -12.92 5.59 -4.90
N SER A 93 -12.50 6.80 -5.28
CA SER A 93 -13.32 7.71 -6.08
C SER A 93 -13.60 7.21 -7.52
N LEU A 94 -12.74 6.35 -8.06
CA LEU A 94 -12.98 5.63 -9.31
C LEU A 94 -13.94 4.45 -9.12
N MET A 95 -13.88 3.80 -7.95
CA MET A 95 -14.79 2.71 -7.56
C MET A 95 -16.21 3.17 -7.27
N GLU A 96 -16.36 4.39 -6.77
CA GLU A 96 -17.65 4.97 -6.55
C GLU A 96 -18.38 5.30 -7.87
N GLY A 97 -19.46 4.57 -8.13
CA GLY A 97 -20.35 4.79 -9.28
C GLY A 97 -19.88 4.18 -10.60
N ASN A 98 -18.94 3.21 -10.57
CA ASN A 98 -18.37 2.56 -11.76
C ASN A 98 -17.74 3.55 -12.76
N ALA A 99 -17.12 4.63 -12.27
CA ALA A 99 -16.59 5.70 -13.11
C ALA A 99 -15.59 5.20 -14.18
N TRP A 100 -14.87 4.10 -13.92
CA TRP A 100 -14.01 3.45 -14.92
C TRP A 100 -14.75 2.93 -16.15
N VAL A 101 -16.06 2.62 -16.07
CA VAL A 101 -16.89 2.24 -17.22
C VAL A 101 -17.65 3.44 -17.76
N SER A 102 -18.27 4.23 -16.88
CA SER A 102 -19.37 5.11 -17.25
C SER A 102 -18.98 6.58 -17.46
N ASP A 103 -17.86 7.03 -16.89
CA ASP A 103 -17.47 8.45 -16.92
C ASP A 103 -15.98 8.60 -17.29
N LYS A 104 -15.72 8.71 -18.59
CA LYS A 104 -14.36 8.87 -19.13
C LYS A 104 -13.66 10.15 -18.67
N ILE A 105 -14.42 11.22 -18.38
CA ILE A 105 -13.85 12.50 -17.93
C ILE A 105 -13.37 12.35 -16.49
N LYS A 106 -14.22 11.83 -15.60
CA LYS A 106 -13.87 11.50 -14.21
C LYS A 106 -12.73 10.48 -14.15
N PHE A 107 -12.78 9.44 -14.99
CA PHE A 107 -11.72 8.45 -15.10
C PHE A 107 -10.37 9.08 -15.44
N LYS A 108 -10.30 9.88 -16.52
CA LYS A 108 -9.06 10.54 -16.95
C LYS A 108 -8.52 11.48 -15.86
N LYS A 109 -9.41 12.24 -15.22
CA LYS A 109 -9.08 13.17 -14.12
C LYS A 109 -8.46 12.44 -12.94
N TYR A 110 -9.17 11.46 -12.38
CA TYR A 110 -8.70 10.75 -11.19
C TYR A 110 -7.51 9.85 -11.47
N SER A 111 -7.41 9.25 -12.67
CA SER A 111 -6.21 8.50 -13.06
C SER A 111 -4.96 9.39 -13.10
N LYS A 112 -5.10 10.64 -13.55
CA LYS A 112 -4.01 11.62 -13.54
C LYS A 112 -3.59 11.98 -12.11
N GLU A 113 -4.54 12.25 -11.23
CA GLU A 113 -4.25 12.58 -9.83
C GLU A 113 -3.65 11.38 -9.09
N MET A 114 -4.22 10.19 -9.28
CA MET A 114 -3.70 8.91 -8.78
C MET A 114 -2.22 8.73 -9.15
N SER A 115 -1.86 8.90 -10.43
CA SER A 115 -0.47 8.79 -10.88
C SER A 115 0.48 9.79 -10.21
N ARG A 116 0.01 10.99 -9.88
CA ARG A 116 0.81 12.00 -9.17
C ARG A 116 1.06 11.61 -7.72
N TRP A 117 0.03 11.14 -7.03
CA TRP A 117 0.13 10.67 -5.64
C TRP A 117 0.92 9.36 -5.52
N ASP A 118 0.76 8.45 -6.48
CA ASP A 118 1.56 7.24 -6.60
C ASP A 118 3.07 7.56 -6.64
N LYS A 119 3.49 8.51 -7.49
CA LYS A 119 4.89 8.97 -7.54
C LYS A 119 5.38 9.55 -6.22
N MET A 120 4.54 10.31 -5.53
CA MET A 120 4.87 10.87 -4.21
C MET A 120 5.05 9.75 -3.18
N ASN A 121 4.07 8.85 -3.10
CA ASN A 121 4.08 7.72 -2.17
C ASN A 121 5.27 6.79 -2.42
N GLN A 122 5.62 6.50 -3.67
CA GLN A 122 6.83 5.74 -4.02
C GLN A 122 8.08 6.38 -3.39
N ARG A 123 8.26 7.70 -3.54
CA ARG A 123 9.40 8.43 -2.97
C ARG A 123 9.39 8.40 -1.44
N VAL A 124 8.23 8.59 -0.82
CA VAL A 124 8.09 8.55 0.64
C VAL A 124 8.40 7.16 1.18
N VAL A 125 7.88 6.11 0.56
CA VAL A 125 8.12 4.71 0.97
C VAL A 125 9.60 4.36 0.86
N VAL A 126 10.25 4.69 -0.26
CA VAL A 126 11.71 4.49 -0.42
C VAL A 126 12.47 5.25 0.68
N HIS A 127 12.16 6.53 0.90
CA HIS A 127 12.81 7.32 1.94
C HIS A 127 12.59 6.73 3.33
N LEU A 128 11.38 6.27 3.64
CA LEU A 128 11.03 5.64 4.91
C LEU A 128 11.82 4.35 5.13
N LEU A 129 11.80 3.42 4.17
CA LEU A 129 12.53 2.15 4.28
C LEU A 129 14.04 2.38 4.41
N ASN A 130 14.60 3.32 3.64
CA ASN A 130 16.02 3.69 3.74
C ASN A 130 16.37 4.28 5.11
N LYS A 131 15.51 5.11 5.69
CA LYS A 131 15.75 5.70 7.02
C LYS A 131 15.66 4.65 8.12
N PHE A 132 14.69 3.75 8.07
CA PHE A 132 14.54 2.69 9.05
C PHE A 132 15.53 1.52 8.83
N GLY A 133 16.22 1.46 7.69
CA GLY A 133 17.10 0.34 7.32
C GLY A 133 16.34 -0.96 7.03
N GLY A 134 15.03 -0.87 6.83
CA GLY A 134 14.14 -2.02 6.76
C GLY A 134 12.66 -1.65 6.81
N TRP A 135 11.83 -2.70 6.87
CA TRP A 135 10.40 -2.58 7.05
C TRP A 135 10.08 -2.22 8.51
N PRO A 136 9.33 -1.14 8.80
CA PRO A 136 8.98 -0.80 10.17
C PRO A 136 8.03 -1.83 10.77
N ASP A 137 8.13 -2.09 12.09
CA ASP A 137 7.12 -2.88 12.81
C ASP A 137 5.81 -2.09 12.89
N THR A 138 4.81 -2.48 12.09
CA THR A 138 3.50 -1.83 12.07
C THR A 138 2.47 -2.53 12.95
N LYS A 139 2.87 -3.54 13.72
CA LYS A 139 1.96 -4.27 14.61
C LYS A 139 1.24 -3.31 15.55
N ASN A 140 -0.08 -3.48 15.64
CA ASN A 140 -1.01 -2.68 16.45
C ASN A 140 -1.21 -1.22 15.97
N MET A 141 -0.74 -0.82 14.79
CA MET A 141 -0.99 0.53 14.27
C MET A 141 -2.36 0.67 13.57
N GLY A 142 -3.08 -0.44 13.38
CA GLY A 142 -4.37 -0.50 12.69
C GLY A 142 -4.22 -0.75 11.18
N ASN A 143 -5.32 -1.16 10.53
CA ASN A 143 -5.27 -1.69 9.15
C ASN A 143 -4.71 -0.69 8.13
N LYS A 144 -5.11 0.59 8.22
CA LYS A 144 -4.64 1.62 7.28
C LYS A 144 -3.13 1.78 7.33
N ALA A 145 -2.58 1.98 8.52
CA ALA A 145 -1.14 2.14 8.72
C ALA A 145 -0.37 0.89 8.29
N SER A 146 -0.84 -0.28 8.73
CA SER A 146 -0.11 -1.54 8.53
C SER A 146 -0.07 -2.00 7.08
N MET A 147 -1.09 -1.63 6.28
CA MET A 147 -1.16 -1.98 4.85
C MET A 147 -0.52 -0.94 3.94
N ALA A 148 -0.21 0.27 4.44
CA ALA A 148 0.19 1.41 3.62
C ALA A 148 1.36 1.11 2.68
N ILE A 149 2.46 0.55 3.22
CA ILE A 149 3.67 0.26 2.42
C ILE A 149 3.36 -0.86 1.41
N TRP A 150 2.67 -1.92 1.83
CA TRP A 150 2.34 -3.04 0.96
C TRP A 150 1.48 -2.59 -0.22
N LEU A 151 0.45 -1.76 0.02
CA LEU A 151 -0.44 -1.24 -1.02
C LEU A 151 0.31 -0.37 -2.03
N VAL A 152 1.17 0.54 -1.57
CA VAL A 152 1.99 1.36 -2.47
C VAL A 152 2.85 0.48 -3.37
N ILE A 153 3.46 -0.59 -2.85
CA ILE A 153 4.25 -1.52 -3.67
C ILE A 153 3.35 -2.29 -4.64
N HIS A 154 2.24 -2.84 -4.15
CA HIS A 154 1.29 -3.63 -4.94
C HIS A 154 0.69 -2.83 -6.11
N HIS A 155 0.49 -1.52 -5.94
CA HIS A 155 -0.04 -0.66 -7.01
C HIS A 155 1.02 -0.14 -7.98
N ASN A 156 2.31 -0.25 -7.65
CA ASN A 156 3.40 0.40 -8.40
C ASN A 156 4.55 -0.55 -8.78
N PHE A 157 4.34 -1.86 -8.69
CA PHE A 157 5.38 -2.88 -8.97
C PHE A 157 5.89 -2.87 -10.43
N ASP A 158 5.14 -2.25 -11.34
CA ASP A 158 5.51 -2.08 -12.75
C ASP A 158 6.54 -0.97 -12.98
N ASN A 159 6.73 -0.05 -12.02
CA ASN A 159 7.84 0.89 -12.04
C ASN A 159 9.14 0.19 -11.63
N ARG A 160 10.00 -0.10 -12.62
CA ARG A 160 11.28 -0.82 -12.40
C ARG A 160 12.23 -0.10 -11.44
N ASP A 161 12.34 1.23 -11.52
CA ASP A 161 13.26 2.00 -10.66
C ASP A 161 12.81 1.93 -9.19
N PHE A 162 11.50 2.03 -8.95
CA PHE A 162 10.93 1.85 -7.62
C PHE A 162 11.07 0.40 -7.15
N SER A 163 10.65 -0.57 -7.95
CA SER A 163 10.73 -2.01 -7.65
C SER A 163 12.14 -2.46 -7.28
N SER A 164 13.17 -1.98 -7.98
CA SER A 164 14.57 -2.32 -7.67
C SER A 164 15.03 -1.83 -6.29
N GLN A 165 14.50 -0.69 -5.83
CA GLN A 165 14.79 -0.15 -4.51
C GLN A 165 14.02 -0.87 -3.40
N ILE A 166 12.86 -1.47 -3.72
CA ILE A 166 11.99 -2.14 -2.75
C ILE A 166 12.39 -3.59 -2.50
N LEU A 167 12.82 -4.32 -3.54
CA LEU A 167 13.08 -5.77 -3.47
C LEU A 167 13.93 -6.20 -2.25
N PRO A 168 15.01 -5.49 -1.85
CA PRO A 168 15.82 -5.87 -0.68
C PRO A 168 15.07 -5.84 0.67
N TYR A 169 13.91 -5.18 0.73
CA TYR A 169 13.13 -5.00 1.96
C TYR A 169 11.98 -6.00 2.11
N LEU A 170 11.55 -6.67 1.03
CA LEU A 170 10.38 -7.56 1.05
C LEU A 170 10.60 -8.80 1.92
N ASP A 171 11.79 -9.37 1.88
CA ASP A 171 12.13 -10.54 2.70
C ASP A 171 12.13 -10.19 4.19
N LYS A 172 12.76 -9.05 4.53
CA LYS A 172 12.71 -8.51 5.88
C LYS A 172 11.29 -8.27 6.35
N ALA A 173 10.43 -7.70 5.51
CA ALA A 173 9.04 -7.42 5.84
C ALA A 173 8.27 -8.65 6.32
N TYR A 174 8.42 -9.78 5.62
CA TYR A 174 7.79 -11.04 6.00
C TYR A 174 8.27 -11.58 7.36
N HIS A 175 9.55 -11.34 7.68
CA HIS A 175 10.15 -11.82 8.93
C HIS A 175 9.99 -10.84 10.11
N SER A 176 9.82 -9.55 9.85
CA SER A 176 9.80 -8.50 10.90
C SER A 176 8.42 -7.96 11.21
N ASP A 177 7.46 -8.04 10.29
CA ASP A 177 6.13 -7.48 10.46
C ASP A 177 5.07 -8.58 10.37
N SER A 178 4.44 -8.87 11.51
CA SER A 178 3.40 -9.91 11.62
C SER A 178 2.16 -9.67 10.76
N VAL A 179 1.98 -8.44 10.23
CA VAL A 179 0.89 -8.13 9.30
C VAL A 179 1.15 -8.71 7.90
N ILE A 180 2.42 -8.83 7.50
CA ILE A 180 2.79 -9.38 6.20
C ILE A 180 2.75 -10.90 6.28
N ASN A 181 1.60 -11.47 5.92
CA ASN A 181 1.47 -12.91 5.85
C ASN A 181 2.17 -13.49 4.61
N LYS A 182 2.30 -14.82 4.61
CA LYS A 182 2.97 -15.59 3.56
C LYS A 182 2.45 -15.29 2.16
N ASN A 183 1.12 -15.25 1.98
CA ASN A 183 0.50 -15.04 0.66
C ASN A 183 0.78 -13.62 0.14
N MET A 184 0.73 -12.62 1.03
CA MET A 184 1.09 -11.24 0.70
C MET A 184 2.55 -11.10 0.29
N TYR A 185 3.46 -11.79 1.00
CA TYR A 185 4.89 -11.79 0.67
C TYR A 185 5.13 -12.41 -0.70
N VAL A 186 4.64 -13.63 -0.96
CA VAL A 186 4.95 -14.32 -2.23
C VAL A 186 4.29 -13.67 -3.45
N ASP A 187 3.07 -13.13 -3.33
CA ASP A 187 2.43 -12.35 -4.42
C ASP A 187 3.26 -11.11 -4.75
N LEU A 188 3.62 -10.32 -3.73
CA LEU A 188 4.35 -9.08 -3.95
C LEU A 188 5.78 -9.33 -4.44
N TYR A 189 6.47 -10.31 -3.87
CA TYR A 189 7.81 -10.71 -4.29
C TYR A 189 7.82 -11.11 -5.77
N ASP A 190 6.92 -12.01 -6.19
CA ASP A 190 6.89 -12.46 -7.58
C ASP A 190 6.48 -11.35 -8.55
N ARG A 191 5.56 -10.45 -8.18
CA ARG A 191 5.22 -9.27 -9.00
C ARG A 191 6.44 -8.39 -9.25
N VAL A 192 7.13 -8.01 -8.19
CA VAL A 192 8.33 -7.16 -8.25
C VAL A 192 9.45 -7.87 -9.02
N ASN A 193 9.75 -9.12 -8.64
CA ASN A 193 10.84 -9.88 -9.23
C ASN A 193 10.59 -10.23 -10.70
N TYR A 194 9.35 -10.55 -11.08
CA TYR A 194 8.99 -10.80 -12.48
C TYR A 194 9.14 -9.54 -13.33
N LYS A 195 8.77 -8.36 -12.83
CA LYS A 195 8.95 -7.09 -13.56
C LYS A 195 10.42 -6.70 -13.71
N LEU A 196 11.26 -7.03 -12.74
CA LEU A 196 12.69 -6.73 -12.80
C LEU A 196 13.45 -7.73 -13.68
N ASN A 197 13.18 -9.02 -13.50
CA ASN A 197 14.03 -10.12 -13.94
C ASN A 197 13.31 -11.15 -14.84
N GLY A 198 12.02 -10.99 -15.10
CA GLY A 198 11.23 -11.88 -15.97
C GLY A 198 10.95 -13.27 -15.39
N TYR A 199 11.21 -13.50 -14.09
CA TYR A 199 10.96 -14.79 -13.45
C TYR A 199 10.14 -14.65 -12.17
N SER A 200 9.37 -15.69 -11.86
CA SER A 200 8.59 -15.82 -10.63
C SER A 200 9.18 -16.96 -9.80
N LYS A 201 9.49 -16.66 -8.54
CA LYS A 201 10.16 -17.59 -7.60
C LYS A 201 9.14 -18.59 -7.03
N TYR A 202 7.93 -18.10 -6.71
CA TYR A 202 6.87 -18.88 -6.06
C TYR A 202 5.72 -19.26 -6.99
N GLY A 203 5.76 -18.87 -8.27
CA GLY A 203 4.72 -19.17 -9.25
C GLY A 203 3.42 -18.38 -9.04
N THR A 204 3.42 -17.26 -8.32
CA THR A 204 2.20 -16.50 -7.99
C THR A 204 1.89 -15.36 -8.96
N TYR A 205 2.83 -14.99 -9.83
CA TYR A 205 2.63 -13.97 -10.86
C TYR A 205 3.36 -14.30 -12.15
N GLY A 206 2.70 -14.15 -13.31
CA GLY A 206 3.31 -14.42 -14.62
C GLY A 206 3.68 -15.88 -14.87
N PHE A 207 3.20 -16.81 -14.02
CA PHE A 207 3.52 -18.23 -14.11
C PHE A 207 2.30 -19.05 -14.52
N HIS A 208 2.38 -19.68 -15.70
CA HIS A 208 1.38 -20.63 -16.18
C HIS A 208 2.03 -22.00 -16.25
N LYS A 209 1.66 -22.92 -15.36
CA LYS A 209 2.38 -24.19 -15.16
C LYS A 209 2.53 -25.02 -16.45
N ASP A 210 1.57 -24.94 -17.35
CA ASP A 210 1.57 -25.66 -18.62
C ASP A 210 2.55 -25.07 -19.65
N HIS A 211 3.03 -23.83 -19.43
CA HIS A 211 3.98 -23.15 -20.32
C HIS A 211 5.45 -23.35 -19.92
N PHE A 212 5.73 -24.02 -18.80
CA PHE A 212 7.10 -24.22 -18.30
C PHE A 212 7.46 -25.70 -18.21
N PRO A 213 8.73 -26.08 -18.47
CA PRO A 213 9.17 -27.47 -18.36
C PRO A 213 9.14 -27.95 -16.89
N ASP A 214 9.13 -29.28 -16.70
CA ASP A 214 9.12 -29.91 -15.37
C ASP A 214 10.26 -29.43 -14.47
N SER A 215 11.44 -29.21 -15.02
CA SER A 215 12.59 -28.70 -14.25
C SER A 215 12.29 -27.34 -13.59
N VAL A 216 11.61 -26.43 -14.30
CA VAL A 216 11.21 -25.12 -13.78
C VAL A 216 10.08 -25.27 -12.76
N ARG A 217 9.07 -26.11 -13.04
CA ARG A 217 8.00 -26.41 -12.08
C ARG A 217 8.53 -27.02 -10.78
N ASN A 218 9.47 -27.95 -10.87
CA ASN A 218 10.10 -28.59 -9.73
C ASN A 218 10.87 -27.58 -8.88
N ARG A 219 11.63 -26.68 -9.51
CA ARG A 219 12.30 -25.57 -8.80
C ARG A 219 11.30 -24.68 -8.06
N VAL A 220 10.23 -24.24 -8.72
CA VAL A 220 9.19 -23.41 -8.07
C VAL A 220 8.52 -24.16 -6.93
N ASN A 221 8.21 -25.45 -7.11
CA ASN A 221 7.65 -26.29 -6.05
C ASN A 221 8.58 -26.44 -4.85
N LEU A 222 9.90 -26.52 -5.05
CA LEU A 222 10.88 -26.52 -3.96
C LEU A 222 10.79 -25.22 -3.16
N GLU A 223 10.84 -24.06 -3.83
CA GLU A 223 10.71 -22.73 -3.19
C GLU A 223 9.39 -22.57 -2.44
N ARG A 224 8.28 -23.03 -3.03
CA ARG A 224 6.95 -23.03 -2.39
C ARG A 224 6.94 -23.89 -1.14
N THR A 225 7.44 -25.12 -1.21
CA THR A 225 7.47 -26.00 -0.03
C THR A 225 8.39 -25.48 1.07
N ALA A 226 9.51 -24.83 0.73
CA ALA A 226 10.45 -24.27 1.69
C ALA A 226 9.82 -23.18 2.58
N ILE A 227 8.84 -22.44 2.05
CA ILE A 227 8.07 -21.45 2.81
C ILE A 227 6.72 -22.00 3.30
N GLY A 228 6.43 -23.29 3.08
CA GLY A 228 5.20 -23.98 3.50
C GLY A 228 3.96 -23.59 2.67
N LEU A 229 4.12 -23.42 1.36
CA LEU A 229 3.04 -23.39 0.38
C LEU A 229 2.86 -24.77 -0.25
N GLU A 230 1.64 -25.05 -0.72
CA GLU A 230 1.35 -26.24 -1.53
C GLU A 230 2.03 -26.15 -2.90
N LYS A 231 2.34 -27.30 -3.50
CA LYS A 231 2.86 -27.39 -4.87
C LYS A 231 1.80 -26.94 -5.91
N LEU A 232 2.23 -26.46 -7.07
CA LEU A 232 1.39 -26.02 -8.21
C LEU A 232 0.71 -27.17 -8.97
#